data_AF-A0AAW2FQ12-F1
#
_entry.id   AF-A0AAW2FQ12-F1
#
_cell.length_a   1.000
_cell.length_b   1.000
_cell.length_c   1.000
_cell.angle_alpha   90.00
_cell.angle_beta   90.00
_cell.angle_gamma   90.00
#
_symmetry.space_group_name_H-M   'P 1'
#
loop_
_entity.id
_entity.type
_entity.pdbx_description
1 polymer ?
#
loop_
_entity_poly.entity_id
_entity_poly.type
_entity_poly.pdbx_seq_one_letter_code
_entity_poly.pdbx_strand_id
1 'polypeptide(L)'
;MYSSTITEHEDNKNRKSAQETENGRNSILNQPAMHMPAEQPLIWRNIIVIAILHVTAIYLFATRYREAKFWTWMWSIAYAHLSGFGITAGLHRLWAHRSYRAKLQLRVLLIFLYCMAGQVRILYDVLIAI
;
A
#
# COMPACT_ATOMS: atom_id res chain seq x y z
N MET A 1 33.69 -35.98 48.94
CA MET A 1 32.89 -34.75 48.89
C MET A 1 33.21 -34.01 47.61
N TYR A 2 32.50 -34.31 46.51
CA TYR A 2 32.53 -33.46 45.32
C TYR A 2 31.24 -32.63 45.31
N SER A 3 31.43 -31.35 45.00
CA SER A 3 30.56 -30.22 45.35
C SER A 3 29.19 -30.27 44.65
N SER A 4 28.12 -30.38 45.43
CA SER A 4 26.70 -30.34 45.00
C SER A 4 26.22 -28.96 44.52
N THR A 5 27.10 -27.96 44.54
CA THR A 5 26.76 -26.56 44.25
C THR A 5 26.61 -26.26 42.76
N ILE A 6 27.25 -27.04 41.88
CA ILE A 6 27.17 -26.80 40.42
C ILE A 6 25.82 -27.28 39.87
N THR A 7 25.33 -28.43 40.30
CA THR A 7 24.04 -28.98 39.85
C THR A 7 22.87 -28.11 40.28
N GLU A 8 22.89 -27.60 41.51
CA GLU A 8 21.82 -26.72 42.02
C GLU A 8 21.75 -25.37 41.27
N HIS A 9 22.90 -24.84 40.85
CA HIS A 9 22.94 -23.57 40.10
C HIS A 9 22.43 -23.73 38.66
N GLU A 10 22.75 -24.82 37.98
CA GLU A 10 22.22 -25.09 36.64
C GLU A 10 20.70 -25.34 36.68
N ASP A 11 20.22 -26.10 37.66
CA ASP A 11 18.80 -26.38 37.84
C ASP A 11 17.99 -25.11 38.15
N ASN A 12 18.51 -24.22 39.00
CA ASN A 12 17.85 -22.95 39.32
C ASN A 12 17.77 -22.02 38.08
N LYS A 13 18.86 -21.94 37.30
CA LYS A 13 18.90 -21.16 36.06
C LYS A 13 17.88 -21.68 35.04
N ASN A 14 17.78 -23.00 34.89
CA ASN A 14 16.82 -23.63 33.98
C ASN A 14 15.37 -23.40 34.44
N ARG A 15 15.08 -23.48 35.74
CA ARG A 15 13.74 -23.18 36.30
C ARG A 15 13.33 -21.72 36.11
N LYS A 16 14.24 -20.77 36.35
CA LYS A 16 13.96 -19.34 36.13
C LYS A 16 13.64 -19.04 34.66
N SER A 17 14.43 -19.58 33.73
CA SER A 17 14.20 -19.43 32.28
C SER A 17 12.86 -20.03 31.84
N ALA A 18 12.50 -21.20 32.37
CA ALA A 18 11.21 -21.83 32.10
C ALA A 18 10.03 -21.00 32.64
N GLN A 19 10.13 -20.46 33.86
CA GLN A 19 9.10 -19.62 34.46
C GLN A 19 8.93 -18.28 33.72
N GLU A 20 10.03 -17.63 33.32
CA GLU A 20 9.99 -16.34 32.60
C GLU A 20 9.34 -16.48 31.22
N THR A 21 9.60 -17.60 30.53
CA THR A 21 9.01 -17.88 29.22
C THR A 21 7.54 -18.32 29.30
N GLU A 22 7.12 -18.96 30.40
CA GLU A 22 5.71 -19.28 30.65
C GLU A 22 4.93 -18.00 31.01
N ASN A 23 5.49 -17.14 31.87
CA ASN A 23 4.90 -15.87 32.29
C ASN A 23 4.90 -14.78 31.19
N GLY A 24 5.78 -14.91 30.20
CA GLY A 24 5.74 -14.10 28.97
C GLY A 24 4.69 -14.59 27.97
N ARG A 25 4.46 -15.92 27.89
CA ARG A 25 3.45 -16.48 26.98
C ARG A 25 2.03 -16.27 27.48
N ASN A 26 1.78 -16.49 28.78
CA ASN A 26 0.45 -16.30 29.35
C ASN A 26 0.01 -14.81 29.29
N SER A 27 0.93 -13.85 29.37
CA SER A 27 0.64 -12.42 29.27
C SER A 27 0.29 -12.00 27.84
N ILE A 28 0.92 -12.59 26.81
CA ILE A 28 0.56 -12.36 25.40
C ILE A 28 -0.78 -13.02 25.05
N LEU A 29 -1.04 -14.24 25.54
CA LEU A 29 -2.29 -14.96 25.25
C LEU A 29 -3.51 -14.36 25.97
N ASN A 30 -3.31 -13.74 27.14
CA ASN A 30 -4.37 -13.09 27.90
C ASN A 30 -4.64 -11.64 27.45
N GLN A 31 -3.98 -11.15 26.40
CA GLN A 31 -4.28 -9.84 25.83
C GLN A 31 -5.50 -9.95 24.89
N PRO A 32 -6.69 -9.47 25.28
CA PRO A 32 -7.83 -9.45 24.37
C PRO A 32 -7.48 -8.54 23.19
N ALA A 33 -7.82 -8.97 21.97
CA ALA A 33 -7.58 -8.20 20.75
C ALA A 33 -8.17 -6.79 20.92
N MET A 34 -7.31 -5.80 21.08
CA MET A 34 -7.72 -4.42 21.25
C MET A 34 -8.27 -3.93 19.91
N HIS A 35 -9.59 -4.03 19.73
CA HIS A 35 -10.29 -3.45 18.60
C HIS A 35 -10.28 -1.93 18.75
N MET A 36 -9.15 -1.29 18.44
CA MET A 36 -9.11 0.15 18.27
C MET A 36 -9.97 0.48 17.03
N PRO A 37 -11.06 1.25 17.17
CA PRO A 37 -11.71 1.80 15.99
C PRO A 37 -10.68 2.68 15.30
N ALA A 38 -10.22 2.27 14.11
CA ALA A 38 -9.34 3.10 13.31
C ALA A 38 -10.14 4.31 12.82
N GLU A 39 -10.12 5.40 13.59
CA GLU A 39 -10.68 6.68 13.16
C GLU A 39 -9.80 7.23 12.03
N GLN A 40 -10.19 6.92 10.79
CA GLN A 40 -9.49 7.43 9.61
C GLN A 40 -9.91 8.88 9.38
N PRO A 41 -8.99 9.86 9.43
CA PRO A 41 -9.33 11.25 9.20
C PRO A 41 -9.84 11.45 7.77
N LEU A 42 -11.05 11.99 7.64
CA LEU A 42 -11.69 12.22 6.35
C LEU A 42 -11.02 13.38 5.61
N ILE A 43 -10.39 13.07 4.47
CA ILE A 43 -9.79 14.08 3.58
C ILE A 43 -10.88 14.61 2.63
N TRP A 44 -11.69 15.56 3.10
CA TRP A 44 -12.82 16.12 2.37
C TRP A 44 -12.50 16.64 0.96
N ARG A 45 -11.30 17.21 0.76
CA ARG A 45 -10.84 17.65 -0.57
C ARG A 45 -10.87 16.51 -1.59
N ASN A 46 -10.38 15.33 -1.21
CA ASN A 46 -10.37 14.17 -2.09
C ASN A 46 -11.80 13.68 -2.38
N ILE A 47 -12.66 13.68 -1.38
CA ILE A 47 -14.07 13.26 -1.50
C ILE A 47 -14.80 14.15 -2.51
N ILE A 48 -14.68 15.47 -2.37
CA ILE A 48 -15.32 16.44 -3.27
C ILE A 48 -14.79 16.30 -4.70
N VAL A 49 -13.47 16.20 -4.89
CA VAL A 49 -12.86 16.07 -6.22
C VAL A 49 -13.32 14.77 -6.90
N ILE A 50 -13.34 13.64 -6.18
CA ILE A 50 -13.80 12.37 -6.73
C ILE A 50 -15.30 12.44 -7.06
N ALA A 51 -16.13 13.05 -6.20
CA ALA A 51 -17.56 13.20 -6.45
C ALA A 51 -17.84 14.03 -7.72
N ILE A 52 -17.19 15.19 -7.85
CA ILE A 52 -17.33 16.06 -9.04
C ILE A 52 -16.90 15.31 -10.31
N LEU A 53 -15.80 14.56 -10.24
CA LEU A 53 -15.30 13.77 -11.37
C LEU A 53 -16.32 12.73 -11.83
N HIS A 54 -16.97 12.01 -10.89
CA HIS A 54 -17.98 11.00 -11.24
C HIS A 54 -19.24 11.64 -11.83
N VAL A 55 -19.74 12.74 -11.26
CA VAL A 55 -20.90 13.45 -11.79
C VAL A 55 -20.62 13.98 -13.20
N THR A 56 -19.44 14.57 -13.41
CA THR A 56 -19.01 15.10 -14.72
C THR A 56 -18.87 13.97 -15.75
N ALA A 57 -18.33 12.82 -15.35
CA ALA A 57 -18.22 11.64 -16.22
C ALA A 57 -19.59 11.12 -16.67
N ILE A 58 -20.56 10.99 -15.75
CA ILE A 58 -21.93 10.56 -16.07
C ILE A 58 -22.60 11.59 -16.99
N TYR A 59 -22.46 12.89 -16.70
CA TYR A 59 -23.05 13.96 -17.51
C TYR A 59 -22.49 13.97 -18.95
N LEU A 60 -21.16 13.88 -19.09
CA LEU A 60 -20.49 13.84 -20.40
C LEU A 60 -20.86 12.57 -21.17
N PHE A 61 -20.97 11.42 -20.49
CA PHE A 61 -21.40 10.19 -21.13
C PHE A 61 -22.84 10.32 -21.63
N ALA A 62 -23.77 10.80 -20.82
CA ALA A 62 -25.16 10.97 -21.21
C ALA A 62 -25.35 11.97 -22.37
N THR A 63 -24.57 13.05 -22.40
CA THR A 63 -24.75 14.14 -23.38
C THR A 63 -23.92 13.96 -24.65
N ARG A 64 -22.73 13.35 -24.59
CA ARG A 64 -21.75 13.34 -25.70
C ARG A 64 -21.45 11.97 -26.29
N TYR A 65 -22.09 10.89 -25.83
CA TYR A 65 -21.84 9.54 -26.39
C TYR A 65 -22.08 9.44 -27.90
N ARG A 66 -23.01 10.25 -28.44
CA ARG A 66 -23.43 10.18 -29.85
C ARG A 66 -22.60 11.08 -30.78
N GLU A 67 -21.91 12.09 -30.23
CA GLU A 67 -21.02 12.98 -30.99
C GLU A 67 -19.58 12.47 -31.07
N ALA A 68 -19.25 11.42 -30.29
CA ALA A 68 -17.92 10.85 -30.22
C ALA A 68 -17.55 10.13 -31.54
N LYS A 69 -16.51 10.63 -32.22
CA LYS A 69 -15.93 10.00 -33.41
C LYS A 69 -15.27 8.67 -33.01
N PHE A 70 -15.17 7.73 -33.95
CA PHE A 70 -14.48 6.44 -33.73
C PHE A 70 -13.05 6.62 -33.17
N TRP A 71 -12.34 7.66 -33.62
CA TRP A 71 -11.02 8.03 -33.09
C TRP A 71 -11.02 8.32 -31.58
N THR A 72 -12.07 8.95 -31.06
CA THR A 72 -12.22 9.25 -29.63
C THR A 72 -12.40 7.98 -28.80
N TRP A 73 -13.13 7.00 -29.33
CA TRP A 73 -13.30 5.68 -28.69
C TRP A 73 -11.98 4.91 -28.63
N MET A 74 -11.24 4.85 -29.74
CA MET A 74 -9.94 4.19 -29.78
C MET A 74 -8.93 4.88 -28.84
N TRP A 75 -8.92 6.22 -28.83
CA TRP A 75 -8.11 7.00 -27.91
C TRP A 75 -8.45 6.70 -26.45
N SER A 76 -9.75 6.63 -26.09
CA SER A 76 -10.19 6.31 -24.73
C SER A 76 -9.74 4.93 -24.27
N ILE A 77 -9.78 3.93 -25.15
CA ILE A 77 -9.31 2.57 -24.85
C ILE A 77 -7.80 2.57 -24.64
N ALA A 78 -7.04 3.19 -25.55
CA ALA A 78 -5.58 3.29 -25.42
C ALA A 78 -5.18 4.00 -24.12
N TYR A 79 -5.85 5.10 -23.80
CA TYR A 79 -5.63 5.84 -22.56
C TYR A 79 -5.91 5.01 -21.31
N ALA A 80 -7.00 4.24 -21.30
CA ALA A 80 -7.34 3.33 -20.20
C ALA A 80 -6.25 2.25 -19.98
N HIS A 81 -5.72 1.69 -21.06
CA HIS A 81 -4.64 0.71 -20.98
C HIS A 81 -3.33 1.35 -20.48
N LEU A 82 -2.92 2.48 -21.05
CA LEU A 82 -1.68 3.17 -20.66
C LEU A 82 -1.70 3.59 -19.18
N SER A 83 -2.81 4.16 -18.71
CA SER A 83 -2.99 4.52 -17.30
C SER A 83 -3.01 3.30 -16.38
N GLY A 84 -3.69 2.21 -16.78
CA GLY A 84 -3.69 0.94 -16.05
C GLY A 84 -2.29 0.32 -15.93
N PHE A 85 -1.49 0.35 -17.00
CA PHE A 85 -0.09 -0.07 -16.97
C PHE A 85 0.76 0.81 -16.04
N GLY A 86 0.54 2.13 -16.02
CA GLY A 86 1.22 3.05 -15.10
C GLY A 86 1.02 2.68 -13.62
N ILE A 87 -0.21 2.31 -13.23
CA ILE A 87 -0.52 1.93 -11.84
C ILE A 87 0.05 0.53 -11.52
N THR A 88 -0.20 -0.45 -12.38
CA THR A 88 0.13 -1.85 -12.09
C THR A 88 1.62 -2.15 -12.23
N ALA A 89 2.25 -1.69 -13.31
CA ALA A 89 3.69 -1.85 -13.46
C ALA A 89 4.45 -0.87 -12.56
N GLY A 90 4.02 0.40 -12.50
CA GLY A 90 4.66 1.44 -11.70
C GLY A 90 4.41 1.27 -10.21
N LEU A 91 3.36 1.90 -9.69
CA LEU A 91 3.09 1.99 -8.25
C LEU A 91 3.19 0.62 -7.57
N HIS A 92 2.49 -0.38 -8.11
CA HIS A 92 2.39 -1.68 -7.47
C HIS A 92 3.70 -2.48 -7.55
N ARG A 93 4.25 -2.72 -8.76
CA ARG A 93 5.41 -3.62 -8.88
C ARG A 93 6.76 -2.94 -8.67
N LEU A 94 6.93 -1.69 -9.10
CA LEU A 94 8.21 -0.97 -8.97
C LEU A 94 8.38 -0.32 -7.60
N TRP A 95 7.35 0.38 -7.09
CA TRP A 95 7.46 1.12 -5.83
C TRP A 95 7.01 0.32 -4.61
N ALA A 96 5.87 -0.37 -4.66
CA ALA A 96 5.37 -1.11 -3.49
C ALA A 96 6.14 -2.43 -3.28
N HIS A 97 6.34 -3.22 -4.34
CA HIS A 97 7.00 -4.53 -4.23
C HIS A 97 8.49 -4.53 -4.60
N ARG A 98 9.04 -3.41 -5.07
CA ARG A 98 10.44 -3.26 -5.55
C ARG A 98 10.93 -4.45 -6.38
N SER A 99 10.03 -5.05 -7.17
CA SER A 99 10.21 -6.37 -7.78
C SER A 99 11.26 -6.37 -8.90
N TYR A 100 11.57 -5.20 -9.47
CA TYR A 100 12.55 -5.06 -10.54
C TYR A 100 13.29 -3.73 -10.47
N ARG A 101 14.58 -3.75 -10.84
CA ARG A 101 15.44 -2.55 -10.89
C ARG A 101 15.34 -1.90 -12.27
N ALA A 102 14.34 -1.02 -12.45
CA ALA A 102 14.14 -0.29 -13.70
C ALA A 102 15.24 0.75 -13.97
N LYS A 103 15.71 0.83 -15.23
CA LYS A 103 16.58 1.92 -15.75
C LYS A 103 15.82 3.26 -15.72
N LEU A 104 16.54 4.38 -15.67
CA LEU A 104 15.94 5.73 -15.55
C LEU A 104 14.86 6.02 -16.60
N GLN A 105 15.08 5.63 -17.85
CA GLN A 105 14.11 5.81 -18.94
C GLN A 105 12.77 5.13 -18.67
N LEU A 106 12.81 3.88 -18.18
CA LEU A 106 11.61 3.13 -17.87
C LEU A 106 10.89 3.76 -16.67
N ARG A 107 11.61 4.25 -15.66
CA ARG A 107 11.00 4.95 -14.51
C ARG A 107 10.24 6.20 -14.93
N VAL A 108 10.83 7.04 -15.78
CA VAL A 108 10.19 8.27 -16.26
C VAL A 108 8.93 7.95 -17.08
N LEU A 109 9.00 6.93 -17.95
CA LEU A 109 7.83 6.47 -18.70
C LEU A 109 6.70 6.03 -17.76
N LEU A 110 7.01 5.22 -16.74
CA LEU A 110 6.01 4.73 -15.80
C LEU A 110 5.41 5.86 -14.95
N ILE A 111 6.21 6.86 -14.56
CA ILE A 111 5.70 8.08 -13.89
C ILE A 111 4.75 8.83 -14.81
N PHE A 112 5.11 9.01 -16.08
CA PHE A 112 4.24 9.69 -17.04
C PHE A 112 2.91 8.96 -17.24
N LEU A 113 2.94 7.63 -17.42
CA LEU A 113 1.75 6.79 -17.52
C LEU A 113 0.88 6.87 -16.26
N TYR A 114 1.51 6.96 -15.09
CA TYR A 114 0.84 7.11 -13.82
C TYR A 114 0.23 8.51 -13.62
N CYS A 115 0.88 9.58 -14.08
CA CYS A 115 0.31 10.93 -14.10
C CYS A 115 -0.98 10.99 -14.93
N MET A 116 -1.03 10.26 -16.06
CA MET A 116 -2.26 10.13 -16.84
C MET A 116 -3.41 9.45 -16.05
N ALA A 117 -3.11 8.64 -15.04
CA ALA A 117 -4.14 8.07 -14.18
C ALA A 117 -4.78 9.10 -13.21
N GLY A 118 -4.28 10.34 -13.15
CA GLY A 118 -4.84 11.41 -12.33
C GLY A 118 -4.53 11.28 -10.83
N GLN A 119 -3.59 10.41 -10.46
CA GLN A 119 -3.22 10.17 -9.07
C GLN A 119 -2.00 11.05 -8.67
N VAL A 120 -2.27 12.28 -8.21
CA VAL A 120 -1.21 13.30 -7.97
C VAL A 120 -0.38 13.04 -6.70
N ARG A 121 -0.90 12.24 -5.75
CA ARG A 121 -0.31 12.09 -4.41
C ARG A 121 1.09 11.45 -4.43
N ILE A 122 1.28 10.45 -5.28
CA ILE A 122 2.47 9.59 -5.25
C ILE A 122 3.69 10.24 -5.91
N LEU A 123 3.53 11.34 -6.66
CA LEU A 123 4.66 12.09 -7.21
C LEU A 123 5.61 12.62 -6.13
N TYR A 124 5.08 13.07 -4.98
CA TYR A 124 5.91 13.50 -3.85
C TYR A 124 6.68 12.32 -3.25
N ASP A 125 5.98 11.20 -3.02
CA ASP A 125 6.57 9.99 -2.44
C ASP A 125 7.64 9.37 -3.36
N VAL A 126 7.42 9.43 -4.68
CA VAL A 126 8.36 8.92 -5.69
C VAL A 126 9.53 9.86 -5.90
N LEU A 127 9.34 11.18 -5.88
CA LEU A 127 10.41 12.16 -5.99
C LEU A 127 11.35 12.09 -4.77
N ILE A 128 10.81 11.81 -3.58
CA ILE A 128 11.60 11.55 -2.36
C ILE A 128 12.38 10.22 -2.44
N ALA A 129 11.87 9.26 -3.21
CA ALA A 129 12.46 7.91 -3.33
C ALA A 129 13.45 7.73 -4.51
N ILE A 130 13.67 8.75 -5.34
CA ILE A 130 14.68 8.78 -6.42
C ILE A 130 15.99 9.33 -5.86
#